data_AF-A0A497C262-F1
#
_entry.id   AF-A0A497C262-F1
#
_cell.length_a   1.000
_cell.length_b   1.000
_cell.length_c   1.000
_cell.angle_alpha   90.00
_cell.angle_beta   90.00
_cell.angle_gamma   90.00
#
_symmetry.space_group_name_H-M   'P 1'
#
loop_
_entity.id
_entity.type
_entity.pdbx_description
1 polymer ?
#
loop_
_entity_poly.entity_id
_entity_poly.type
_entity_poly.pdbx_seq_one_letter_code
_entity_poly.pdbx_strand_id
1 'polypeptide(L)'
;MAENNFEPKIVAFLCNWCTYTGADLAGTSRLQYPPNVRIIRLMCSGSVDPTYVLKPLLDGADGVLIGGCHPNDCHYQSGNYKARRRIIALREILKHAGLDEERVWLRWISASEGGRFAETVTKMTAFLKEKGPNPMRRKWAV
;
A
#
# COMPACT_ATOMS: atom_id res chain seq x y z
N MET A 1 -13.55 13.77 -25.99
CA MET A 1 -12.86 12.48 -26.24
C MET A 1 -12.16 12.12 -24.93
N ALA A 2 -12.71 11.17 -24.17
CA ALA A 2 -12.14 10.81 -22.86
C ALA A 2 -10.81 10.08 -23.09
N GLU A 3 -9.70 10.78 -22.88
CA GLU A 3 -8.37 10.21 -23.03
C GLU A 3 -8.11 9.17 -21.93
N ASN A 4 -8.06 7.91 -22.36
CA ASN A 4 -7.49 6.72 -21.72
C ASN A 4 -8.11 6.23 -20.41
N ASN A 5 -8.59 4.98 -20.46
CA ASN A 5 -9.05 4.17 -19.34
C ASN A 5 -7.89 3.86 -18.36
N PHE A 6 -7.42 4.87 -17.62
CA PHE A 6 -6.32 4.75 -16.69
C PHE A 6 -6.69 3.81 -15.53
N GLU A 7 -5.94 2.71 -15.43
CA GLU A 7 -6.04 1.76 -14.34
C GLU A 7 -4.77 1.82 -13.49
N PRO A 8 -4.85 2.32 -12.23
CA PRO A 8 -3.68 2.49 -11.40
C PRO A 8 -3.04 1.15 -11.04
N LYS A 9 -1.71 1.12 -10.96
CA LYS A 9 -0.93 -0.04 -10.51
C LYS A 9 -0.57 0.13 -9.05
N ILE A 10 -1.07 -0.75 -8.18
CA ILE A 10 -0.80 -0.69 -6.73
C ILE A 10 0.11 -1.85 -6.34
N VAL A 11 1.22 -1.56 -5.67
CA VAL A 11 2.05 -2.57 -5.01
C VAL A 11 1.73 -2.60 -3.52
N ALA A 12 1.39 -3.77 -2.98
CA ALA A 12 0.99 -3.91 -1.58
C ALA A 12 1.96 -4.80 -0.80
N PHE A 13 2.60 -4.25 0.23
CA PHE A 13 3.41 -5.01 1.18
C PHE A 13 2.56 -5.39 2.39
N LEU A 14 2.21 -6.68 2.50
CA LEU A 14 1.30 -7.15 3.55
C LEU A 14 2.03 -8.05 4.54
N CYS A 15 1.83 -7.80 5.84
CA CYS A 15 2.31 -8.73 6.87
C CYS A 15 1.57 -10.07 6.80
N ASN A 16 2.31 -11.15 7.00
CA ASN A 16 1.83 -12.53 6.89
C ASN A 16 0.67 -12.81 7.85
N TRP A 17 0.80 -12.35 9.10
CA TRP A 17 -0.05 -12.76 10.21
C TRP A 17 -1.43 -12.12 10.26
N CYS A 18 -1.56 -10.89 9.75
CA CYS A 18 -2.80 -10.13 9.86
C CYS A 18 -3.31 -9.74 8.48
N THR A 19 -2.66 -8.78 7.81
CA THR A 19 -3.25 -8.21 6.60
C THR A 19 -3.24 -9.15 5.41
N TYR A 20 -2.22 -10.02 5.28
CA TYR A 20 -2.23 -11.06 4.25
C TYR A 20 -3.38 -12.05 4.48
N THR A 21 -3.58 -12.51 5.73
CA THR A 21 -4.72 -13.34 6.10
C THR A 21 -6.06 -12.62 5.92
N GLY A 22 -6.12 -11.31 6.17
CA GLY A 22 -7.30 -10.49 5.86
C GLY A 22 -7.60 -10.45 4.35
N ALA A 23 -6.56 -10.40 3.51
CA ALA A 23 -6.71 -10.53 2.06
C ALA A 23 -7.21 -11.92 1.64
N ASP A 24 -6.67 -12.99 2.26
CA ASP A 24 -7.15 -14.36 2.06
C ASP A 24 -8.63 -14.49 2.47
N LEU A 25 -9.02 -13.91 3.61
CA LEU A 25 -10.40 -13.88 4.07
C LEU A 25 -11.31 -13.14 3.08
N ALA A 26 -10.87 -12.01 2.52
CA ALA A 26 -11.64 -11.33 1.48
C ALA A 26 -11.88 -12.25 0.27
N GLY A 27 -10.88 -13.05 -0.12
CA GLY A 27 -10.99 -14.05 -1.17
C GLY A 27 -11.96 -15.19 -0.84
N THR A 28 -11.82 -15.82 0.33
CA THR A 28 -12.70 -16.93 0.75
C THR A 28 -14.14 -16.48 0.99
N SER A 29 -14.34 -15.25 1.44
CA SER A 29 -15.66 -14.60 1.56
C SER A 29 -16.20 -14.05 0.24
N ARG A 30 -15.47 -14.21 -0.88
CA ARG A 30 -15.87 -13.76 -2.24
C ARG A 30 -16.14 -12.25 -2.34
N LEU A 31 -15.50 -11.46 -1.48
CA LEU A 31 -15.63 -10.01 -1.48
C LEU A 31 -14.92 -9.43 -2.71
N GLN A 32 -15.68 -8.77 -3.57
CA GLN A 32 -15.13 -8.16 -4.79
C GLN A 32 -14.46 -6.83 -4.46
N TYR A 33 -13.31 -6.59 -5.08
CA TYR A 33 -12.59 -5.33 -5.07
C TYR A 33 -11.80 -5.18 -6.39
N PRO A 34 -11.36 -3.97 -6.76
CA PRO A 34 -10.66 -3.76 -8.03
C PRO A 34 -9.36 -4.58 -8.15
N PRO A 35 -9.05 -5.16 -9.33
CA PRO A 35 -7.90 -6.05 -9.55
C PRO A 35 -6.55 -5.31 -9.69
N ASN A 36 -6.45 -4.08 -9.16
CA ASN A 36 -5.33 -3.17 -9.36
C ASN A 36 -4.14 -3.44 -8.43
N VAL A 37 -4.36 -4.22 -7.36
CA VAL A 37 -3.36 -4.50 -6.31
C VAL A 37 -2.55 -5.76 -6.60
N ARG A 38 -1.23 -5.66 -6.46
CA ARG A 38 -0.29 -6.79 -6.49
C ARG A 38 0.37 -6.94 -5.12
N ILE A 39 0.12 -8.07 -4.47
CA ILE A 39 0.54 -8.32 -3.10
C ILE A 39 1.95 -8.93 -3.06
N ILE A 40 2.82 -8.34 -2.25
CA ILE A 40 4.10 -8.87 -1.82
C ILE A 40 3.96 -9.25 -0.34
N ARG A 41 4.09 -10.54 -0.05
CA ARG A 41 4.01 -11.06 1.32
C ARG A 41 5.32 -10.83 2.05
N LEU A 42 5.23 -10.31 3.27
CA LEU A 42 6.36 -10.18 4.21
C LEU A 42 5.95 -10.77 5.56
N MET A 43 6.91 -11.18 6.40
CA MET A 43 6.56 -11.69 7.73
C MET A 43 6.00 -10.59 8.64
N CYS A 44 6.55 -9.38 8.57
CA CYS A 44 6.13 -8.25 9.38
C CYS A 44 6.12 -6.95 8.55
N SER A 45 5.20 -6.04 8.83
CA SER A 45 5.26 -4.67 8.30
C SER A 45 6.52 -3.94 8.78
N GLY A 46 7.09 -4.34 9.92
CA GLY A 46 8.38 -3.84 10.42
C GLY A 46 9.59 -4.19 9.54
N SER A 47 9.43 -5.13 8.61
CA SER A 47 10.45 -5.48 7.61
C SER A 47 10.38 -4.58 6.36
N VAL A 48 9.38 -3.71 6.25
CA VAL A 48 9.28 -2.76 5.15
C VAL A 48 10.37 -1.69 5.34
N ASP A 49 11.35 -1.74 4.45
CA ASP A 49 12.35 -0.69 4.28
C ASP A 49 11.76 0.44 3.41
N PRO A 50 12.05 1.72 3.71
CA PRO A 50 11.62 2.84 2.87
C PRO A 50 12.01 2.68 1.39
N THR A 51 13.13 2.03 1.10
CA THR A 51 13.59 1.73 -0.26
C THR A 51 12.62 0.82 -1.00
N TYR A 52 11.99 -0.14 -0.31
CA TYR A 52 10.98 -1.02 -0.90
C TYR A 52 9.69 -0.29 -1.24
N VAL A 53 9.40 0.82 -0.57
CA VAL A 53 8.26 1.69 -0.90
C VAL A 53 8.61 2.64 -2.05
N LEU A 54 9.81 3.21 -2.02
CA LEU A 54 10.26 4.18 -3.02
C LEU A 54 10.48 3.54 -4.39
N LYS A 55 11.11 2.36 -4.44
CA LYS A 55 11.48 1.70 -5.70
C LYS A 55 10.28 1.45 -6.62
N PRO A 56 9.15 0.86 -6.19
CA PRO A 56 7.97 0.73 -7.02
C PRO A 56 7.42 2.06 -7.54
N LEU A 57 7.43 3.12 -6.72
CA LEU A 57 6.98 4.45 -7.15
C LEU A 57 7.88 5.01 -8.26
N LEU A 58 9.20 4.84 -8.15
CA LEU A 58 10.14 5.24 -9.19
C LEU A 58 9.97 4.40 -10.47
N ASP A 59 9.66 3.11 -10.33
CA ASP A 59 9.42 2.19 -11.46
C ASP A 59 8.03 2.36 -12.10
N GLY A 60 7.19 3.25 -11.55
CA GLY A 60 5.90 3.64 -12.12
C GLY A 60 4.69 2.91 -11.58
N ALA A 61 4.76 2.36 -10.36
CA ALA A 61 3.55 2.07 -9.59
C ALA A 61 2.84 3.39 -9.25
N ASP A 62 1.51 3.40 -9.31
CA ASP A 62 0.70 4.57 -9.04
C ASP A 62 0.44 4.77 -7.55
N GLY A 63 0.58 3.72 -6.74
CA GLY A 63 0.60 3.81 -5.30
C GLY A 63 1.17 2.57 -4.63
N VAL A 64 1.53 2.74 -3.35
CA VAL A 64 2.06 1.68 -2.50
C VAL A 64 1.21 1.57 -1.24
N LEU A 65 0.72 0.36 -0.98
CA LEU A 65 -0.02 0.02 0.22
C LEU A 65 0.88 -0.79 1.16
N ILE A 66 0.93 -0.42 2.43
CA ILE A 66 1.56 -1.19 3.50
C ILE A 66 0.46 -1.63 4.45
N GLY A 67 0.31 -2.94 4.60
CA GLY A 67 -0.63 -3.58 5.52
C GLY A 67 0.08 -4.20 6.71
N GLY A 68 -0.33 -3.84 7.92
CA GLY A 68 0.17 -4.45 9.16
C GLY A 68 -0.94 -4.85 10.12
N CYS A 69 -0.56 -5.60 11.16
CA CYS A 69 -1.41 -5.83 12.33
C CYS A 69 -1.72 -4.50 13.04
N HIS A 70 -2.87 -4.44 13.72
CA HIS A 70 -3.21 -3.32 14.60
C HIS A 70 -2.11 -3.04 15.64
N PRO A 71 -1.94 -1.79 16.06
CA PRO A 71 -1.11 -1.47 17.22
C PRO A 71 -1.47 -2.38 18.41
N ASN A 72 -0.47 -2.86 19.13
CA ASN A 72 -0.53 -3.89 20.18
C ASN A 72 -0.72 -5.34 19.69
N ASP A 73 -1.23 -5.58 18.48
CA ASP A 73 -1.49 -6.94 17.96
C ASP A 73 -0.37 -7.46 17.05
N CYS A 74 0.81 -6.83 17.09
CA CYS A 74 1.92 -7.27 16.26
C CYS A 74 2.39 -8.66 16.72
N HIS A 75 2.40 -9.64 15.82
CA HIS A 75 2.96 -10.96 16.09
C HIS A 75 4.43 -10.91 16.60
N TYR A 76 5.19 -9.91 16.14
CA TYR A 76 6.56 -9.64 16.58
C TYR A 76 6.65 -8.47 17.58
N GLN A 77 5.58 -8.26 18.35
CA GLN A 77 5.40 -7.29 19.44
C GLN A 77 5.42 -5.82 19.01
N SER A 78 6.47 -5.37 18.32
CA SER A 78 6.69 -3.94 18.05
C SER A 78 7.01 -3.56 16.60
N GLY A 79 7.01 -4.54 15.67
CA GLY A 79 7.40 -4.31 14.28
C GLY A 79 6.53 -3.25 13.57
N ASN A 80 5.22 -3.26 13.81
CA ASN A 80 4.30 -2.27 13.23
C ASN A 80 4.54 -0.83 13.74
N TYR A 81 4.96 -0.63 14.99
CA TYR A 81 5.33 0.71 15.48
C TYR A 81 6.57 1.25 14.77
N LYS A 82 7.56 0.39 14.51
CA LYS A 82 8.76 0.77 13.74
C LYS A 82 8.37 1.14 12.30
N ALA A 83 7.50 0.35 11.68
CA ALA A 83 6.95 0.65 10.35
C ALA A 83 6.24 2.01 10.33
N ARG A 84 5.38 2.29 11.31
CA ARG A 84 4.67 3.58 11.42
C ARG A 84 5.63 4.77 11.42
N ARG A 85 6.67 4.73 12.26
CA ARG A 85 7.67 5.82 12.34
C ARG A 85 8.41 6.01 11.02
N ARG A 86 8.86 4.92 10.39
CA ARG A 86 9.57 4.96 9.10
C ARG A 86 8.70 5.52 7.98
N ILE A 87 7.43 5.10 7.90
CA ILE A 87 6.52 5.58 6.84
C ILE A 87 6.16 7.06 7.05
N ILE A 88 6.00 7.51 8.29
CA ILE A 88 5.82 8.95 8.57
C ILE A 88 7.04 9.74 8.08
N ALA A 89 8.25 9.31 8.44
CA ALA A 89 9.48 9.97 7.99
C ALA A 89 9.62 9.96 6.46
N LEU A 90 9.31 8.83 5.81
CA LEU A 90 9.34 8.73 4.35
C LEU A 90 8.35 9.70 3.69
N ARG A 91 7.14 9.84 4.21
CA ARG A 91 6.13 10.76 3.65
C ARG A 91 6.58 12.22 3.76
N GLU A 92 7.19 12.62 4.87
CA GLU A 92 7.78 13.96 4.99
C GLU A 92 8.92 14.18 4.00
N ILE A 93 9.79 13.18 3.80
CA ILE A 93 10.87 13.25 2.80
C ILE A 93 10.30 13.42 1.39
N LEU A 94 9.29 12.62 1.02
CA LEU A 94 8.64 12.72 -0.30
C LEU A 94 8.06 14.11 -0.51
N LYS A 95 7.32 14.62 0.48
CA LYS A 95 6.73 15.96 0.45
C LYS A 95 7.78 17.05 0.22
N HIS A 96 8.88 17.03 0.98
CA HIS A 96 9.97 18.00 0.82
C HIS A 96 10.72 17.85 -0.51
N ALA A 97 10.77 16.65 -1.08
CA ALA A 97 11.33 16.41 -2.41
C ALA A 97 10.38 16.80 -3.56
N GLY A 98 9.18 17.34 -3.28
CA GLY A 98 8.18 17.62 -4.31
C GLY A 98 7.63 16.36 -4.98
N LEU A 99 7.68 15.24 -4.26
CA LEU A 99 7.14 13.95 -4.62
C LEU A 99 5.83 13.73 -3.86
N ASP A 100 4.89 13.10 -4.53
CA ASP A 100 3.54 12.88 -4.04
C ASP A 100 3.48 11.80 -2.95
N GLU A 101 3.46 12.26 -1.70
CA GLU A 101 3.46 11.44 -0.49
C GLU A 101 2.11 10.74 -0.24
N GLU A 102 1.03 11.22 -0.86
CA GLU A 102 -0.31 10.66 -0.69
C GLU A 102 -0.48 9.32 -1.43
N ARG A 103 0.46 8.96 -2.31
CA ARG A 103 0.53 7.66 -2.98
C ARG A 103 1.03 6.54 -2.06
N VAL A 104 1.49 6.84 -0.85
CA VAL A 104 1.97 5.87 0.15
C VAL A 104 0.96 5.71 1.29
N TRP A 105 0.30 4.56 1.35
CA TRP A 105 -0.72 4.27 2.37
C TRP A 105 -0.22 3.25 3.37
N LEU A 106 -0.33 3.55 4.66
CA LEU A 106 -0.18 2.57 5.75
C LEU A 106 -1.56 2.29 6.35
N ARG A 107 -1.94 1.02 6.44
CA ARG A 107 -3.21 0.57 7.00
C ARG A 107 -3.01 -0.59 7.96
N TRP A 108 -3.82 -0.58 9.01
CA TRP A 108 -3.87 -1.63 10.01
C TRP A 108 -5.11 -2.48 9.77
N ILE A 109 -4.91 -3.75 9.45
CA ILE A 109 -5.96 -4.69 9.04
C ILE A 109 -5.64 -6.03 9.69
N SER A 110 -6.53 -6.49 10.55
CA SER A 110 -6.47 -7.79 11.24
C SER A 110 -6.74 -8.95 10.29
N ALA A 111 -6.48 -10.18 10.75
CA ALA A 111 -6.79 -11.40 10.01
C ALA A 111 -8.30 -11.60 9.76
N SER A 112 -9.17 -11.06 10.63
CA SER A 112 -10.63 -11.18 10.53
C SER A 112 -11.28 -10.04 9.75
N GLU A 113 -10.50 -9.09 9.24
CA GLU A 113 -10.99 -7.86 8.62
C GLU A 113 -10.97 -7.92 7.07
N GLY A 114 -11.49 -9.01 6.48
CA GLY A 114 -11.54 -9.17 5.02
C GLY A 114 -12.35 -8.07 4.31
N GLY A 115 -13.46 -7.64 4.90
CA GLY A 115 -14.25 -6.50 4.41
C GLY A 115 -13.44 -5.19 4.37
N ARG A 116 -12.66 -4.93 5.43
CA ARG A 116 -11.80 -3.75 5.50
C ARG A 116 -10.69 -3.78 4.46
N PHE A 117 -10.15 -4.95 4.16
CA PHE A 117 -9.16 -5.11 3.08
C PHE A 117 -9.76 -4.74 1.72
N ALA A 118 -10.89 -5.34 1.36
CA ALA A 118 -11.59 -5.07 0.10
C ALA A 118 -11.97 -3.58 -0.04
N GLU A 119 -12.47 -2.98 1.05
CA GLU A 119 -12.80 -1.56 1.11
C GLU A 119 -11.55 -0.68 0.94
N THR A 120 -10.44 -1.02 1.61
CA THR A 120 -9.17 -0.28 1.51
C THR A 120 -8.64 -0.26 0.08
N VAL A 121 -8.63 -1.41 -0.60
CA VAL A 121 -8.18 -1.51 -2.00
C VAL A 121 -9.10 -0.72 -2.93
N THR A 122 -10.41 -0.82 -2.74
CA THR A 122 -11.41 -0.03 -3.50
C THR A 122 -11.18 1.46 -3.34
N LYS A 123 -11.04 1.94 -2.10
CA LYS A 123 -10.78 3.35 -1.79
C LYS A 123 -9.47 3.85 -2.38
N MET A 124 -8.39 3.07 -2.26
CA MET A 124 -7.10 3.44 -2.82
C MET A 124 -7.15 3.51 -4.35
N THR A 125 -7.83 2.56 -4.98
CA THR A 125 -7.99 2.54 -6.44
C THR A 125 -8.76 3.76 -6.93
N ALA A 126 -9.89 4.10 -6.30
CA ALA A 126 -10.67 5.28 -6.64
C ALA A 126 -9.86 6.57 -6.46
N PHE A 127 -9.18 6.71 -5.31
CA PHE A 127 -8.30 7.84 -5.03
C PHE A 127 -7.21 8.01 -6.10
N LEU A 128 -6.54 6.93 -6.49
CA LEU A 128 -5.49 7.00 -7.50
C LEU A 128 -6.04 7.28 -8.90
N LYS A 129 -7.25 6.79 -9.24
CA LYS A 129 -7.91 7.12 -10.52
C LYS A 129 -8.17 8.61 -10.64
N GLU A 130 -8.70 9.24 -9.59
CA GLU A 130 -8.93 10.69 -9.54
C GLU A 130 -7.60 11.47 -9.62
N LYS A 131 -6.58 10.99 -8.92
CA LYS A 131 -5.26 11.62 -8.87
C LYS A 131 -4.42 11.46 -10.15
N GLY A 132 -4.77 10.48 -10.99
CA GLY A 132 -4.11 10.19 -12.26
C GLY A 132 -2.76 9.47 -12.14
N PRO A 133 -2.08 9.25 -13.28
CA PRO A 133 -0.83 8.50 -13.36
C PRO A 133 0.29 9.10 -12.51
N ASN A 134 1.13 8.24 -11.92
CA ASN A 134 2.27 8.69 -11.12
C ASN A 134 3.32 9.44 -11.97
N PRO A 135 3.63 10.72 -11.68
CA PRO A 135 4.60 11.51 -12.43
C PRO A 135 6.06 11.09 -12.18
N MET A 136 6.35 10.33 -11.11
CA MET A 136 7.72 9.99 -10.69
C MET A 136 8.46 9.13 -11.73
N ARG A 137 7.76 8.27 -12.47
CA ARG A 137 8.36 7.44 -13.53
C ARG A 137 9.05 8.27 -14.61
N ARG A 138 8.45 9.41 -14.99
CA ARG A 138 9.01 10.29 -16.04
C ARG A 138 10.25 11.03 -15.56
N LYS A 139 10.32 11.35 -14.25
CA LYS A 139 11.45 12.09 -13.66
C LYS A 139 12.70 11.23 -13.45
N TRP A 140 12.57 9.90 -13.46
CA TRP A 140 13.64 8.94 -13.14
C TRP A 140 14.07 8.06 -14.32
N ALA A 141 13.49 8.25 -15.51
CA ALA A 141 13.94 7.59 -16.73
C ALA A 141 15.22 8.27 -17.23
N VAL A 142 16.34 7.97 -16.59
CA VAL A 142 17.70 8.20 -17.11
C VAL A 142 18.21 6.92 -17.74
#